data_AF-A0A2K6UCN5-F1
#
_entry.id   AF-A0A2K6UCN5-F1
#
_cell.length_a   1.000
_cell.length_b   1.000
_cell.length_c   1.000
_cell.angle_alpha   90.00
_cell.angle_beta   90.00
_cell.angle_gamma   90.00
#
_symmetry.space_group_name_H-M   'P 1'
#
loop_
_entity.id
_entity.type
_entity.pdbx_description
1 polymer ?
#
loop_
_entity_poly.entity_id
_entity_poly.type
_entity_poly.pdbx_seq_one_letter_code
_entity_poly.pdbx_strand_id
1 'polypeptide(L)'
;MSKRNQVSYVRPAEPAFLARFKERVGYREGPTVETKRIQPQLPEEDGDHSDKEDEQPQVVVLKKGDLSLEEVMKIKAEIKAARA
;
A
#
# COMPACT_ATOMS: atom_id res chain seq x y z
N MET A 1 -16.32 -15.52 32.75
CA MET A 1 -15.40 -15.70 31.59
C MET A 1 -16.18 -16.42 30.49
N SER A 2 -16.65 -15.69 29.48
CA SER A 2 -17.49 -16.25 28.41
C SER A 2 -16.66 -17.18 27.52
N LYS A 3 -17.05 -18.44 27.36
CA LYS A 3 -16.48 -19.42 26.40
C LYS A 3 -16.73 -19.00 24.95
N ARG A 4 -16.21 -17.85 24.55
CA ARG A 4 -16.34 -17.33 23.20
C ARG A 4 -15.29 -18.02 22.33
N ASN A 5 -15.78 -18.97 21.53
CA ASN A 5 -15.22 -19.35 20.22
C ASN A 5 -14.27 -20.57 20.17
N GLN A 6 -14.63 -21.70 20.79
CA GLN A 6 -14.04 -23.00 20.40
C GLN A 6 -14.86 -23.62 19.26
N VAL A 7 -14.65 -23.17 18.02
CA VAL A 7 -15.15 -23.87 16.84
C VAL A 7 -14.01 -24.72 16.28
N SER A 8 -14.12 -26.05 16.43
CA SER A 8 -13.21 -26.99 15.78
C SER A 8 -13.68 -27.24 14.35
N TYR A 9 -12.89 -26.82 13.37
CA TYR A 9 -13.12 -27.13 11.96
C TYR A 9 -12.16 -28.23 11.51
N VAL A 10 -12.71 -29.30 10.95
CA VAL A 10 -11.93 -30.33 10.25
C VAL A 10 -12.15 -30.13 8.76
N ARG A 11 -11.08 -30.13 7.98
CA ARG A 11 -11.12 -30.07 6.52
C ARG A 11 -10.83 -31.47 5.95
N PRO A 12 -11.85 -32.27 5.58
CA PRO A 12 -11.64 -33.53 4.92
C PRO A 12 -10.97 -33.35 3.56
N ALA A 13 -10.38 -34.42 3.03
CA ALA A 13 -9.85 -34.43 1.68
C ALA A 13 -10.97 -34.17 0.66
N GLU A 14 -10.62 -33.48 -0.43
CA GLU A 14 -11.57 -33.19 -1.50
C GLU A 14 -12.07 -34.50 -2.16
N PRO A 15 -13.40 -34.69 -2.28
CA PRO A 15 -13.97 -35.83 -3.00
C PRO A 15 -13.49 -35.91 -4.45
N ALA A 16 -13.27 -37.14 -4.93
CA ALA A 16 -12.71 -37.40 -6.27
C ALA A 16 -13.50 -36.77 -7.43
N PHE A 17 -14.83 -36.61 -7.28
CA PHE A 17 -15.64 -35.99 -8.33
C PHE A 17 -15.36 -34.48 -8.46
N LEU A 18 -15.15 -33.77 -7.34
CA LEU A 18 -14.87 -32.34 -7.35
C LEU A 18 -13.48 -32.06 -7.92
N ALA A 19 -12.49 -32.90 -7.56
CA ALA A 19 -11.14 -32.82 -8.14
C ALA A 19 -11.16 -32.94 -9.67
N ARG A 20 -11.83 -33.98 -10.20
CA ARG A 20 -11.99 -34.18 -11.66
C ARG A 20 -12.74 -33.05 -12.34
N PHE A 21 -13.74 -32.48 -11.67
CA PHE A 21 -14.50 -31.36 -12.20
C PHE A 21 -13.64 -30.09 -12.28
N LYS A 22 -12.93 -29.74 -11.20
CA LYS A 22 -12.01 -28.59 -11.13
C LYS A 22 -10.93 -28.66 -12.20
N GLU A 23 -10.37 -29.85 -12.42
CA GLU A 23 -9.38 -30.10 -13.47
C GLU A 23 -9.96 -29.82 -14.87
N ARG A 24 -11.15 -30.36 -15.17
CA ARG A 24 -11.80 -30.19 -16.48
C ARG A 24 -12.13 -28.74 -16.82
N VAL A 25 -12.53 -27.95 -15.81
CA VAL A 25 -12.90 -26.54 -16.00
C VAL A 25 -11.73 -25.58 -15.81
N GLY A 26 -10.52 -26.10 -15.55
CA GLY A 26 -9.32 -25.29 -15.33
C GLY A 26 -9.41 -24.40 -14.09
N TYR A 27 -10.12 -24.84 -13.05
CA TYR A 27 -10.29 -24.08 -11.82
C TYR A 27 -8.94 -23.83 -11.14
N ARG A 28 -8.66 -22.56 -10.81
CA ARG A 28 -7.51 -22.14 -10.01
C ARG A 28 -8.01 -21.64 -8.66
N GLU A 29 -7.43 -22.14 -7.58
CA GLU A 29 -7.77 -21.68 -6.24
C GLU A 29 -7.42 -20.19 -6.09
N GLY A 30 -8.38 -19.41 -5.60
CA GLY A 30 -8.22 -17.97 -5.42
C GLY A 30 -7.40 -17.60 -4.18
N PRO A 31 -7.18 -16.29 -3.93
CA PRO A 31 -6.50 -15.81 -2.74
C PRO A 31 -7.19 -16.32 -1.46
N THR A 32 -6.41 -16.89 -0.55
CA THR A 32 -6.91 -17.41 0.73
C THR A 32 -6.80 -16.36 1.84
N VAL A 33 -7.22 -16.70 3.06
CA VAL A 33 -6.98 -15.80 4.21
C VAL A 33 -5.48 -15.64 4.47
N GLU A 34 -4.66 -16.68 4.23
CA GLU A 34 -3.21 -16.61 4.39
C GLU A 34 -2.57 -15.64 3.41
N THR A 35 -3.11 -15.48 2.19
CA THR A 35 -2.57 -14.49 1.24
C THR A 35 -2.75 -13.04 1.72
N LYS A 36 -3.65 -12.78 2.67
CA LYS A 36 -3.81 -11.45 3.30
C LYS A 36 -2.78 -11.17 4.39
N ARG A 37 -2.15 -12.21 4.93
CA ARG A 37 -1.11 -12.08 5.97
C ARG A 37 0.26 -11.80 5.38
N ILE A 38 0.43 -12.04 4.08
CA ILE A 38 1.63 -11.65 3.35
C ILE A 38 1.73 -10.13 3.44
N GLN A 39 2.82 -9.64 4.04
CA GLN A 39 3.11 -8.23 4.07
C GLN A 39 3.31 -7.80 2.61
N PRO A 40 2.47 -6.90 2.07
CA PRO A 40 2.69 -6.42 0.71
C PRO A 40 4.10 -5.85 0.65
N GLN A 41 4.86 -6.21 -0.38
CA GLN A 41 6.07 -5.48 -0.68
C GLN A 41 5.62 -4.05 -0.95
N LEU A 42 5.86 -3.17 0.01
CA LEU A 42 5.79 -1.75 -0.25
C LEU A 42 6.73 -1.53 -1.43
N PRO A 43 6.28 -0.86 -2.51
CA PRO A 43 7.20 -0.37 -3.52
C PRO A 43 8.38 0.28 -2.79
N GLU A 44 9.61 0.02 -3.22
CA GLU A 44 10.78 0.71 -2.67
C GLU A 44 10.42 2.21 -2.61
N GLU A 45 10.61 2.83 -1.45
CA GLU A 45 10.34 4.25 -1.18
C GLU A 45 11.19 5.20 -2.06
N ASP A 46 11.75 4.70 -3.15
CA ASP A 46 12.50 5.44 -4.18
C ASP A 46 11.57 6.01 -5.27
N GLY A 47 10.25 5.87 -5.09
CA GLY A 47 9.30 6.72 -5.80
C GLY A 47 9.51 8.14 -5.32
N ASP A 48 9.93 9.05 -6.21
CA ASP A 48 9.93 10.50 -5.99
C ASP A 48 8.49 10.97 -5.70
N HIS A 49 8.01 10.72 -4.48
CA HIS A 49 6.73 11.18 -3.94
C HIS A 49 6.78 12.70 -3.67
N SER A 50 7.52 13.44 -4.50
CA SER A 50 7.38 14.88 -4.52
C SER A 50 6.03 15.22 -5.12
N ASP A 51 5.29 16.06 -4.41
CA ASP A 51 4.06 16.68 -4.93
C ASP A 51 4.35 17.22 -6.33
N LYS A 52 3.47 16.89 -7.27
CA LYS A 52 3.57 17.42 -8.63
C LYS A 52 3.44 18.94 -8.62
N GLU A 53 3.83 19.60 -9.72
CA GLU A 53 3.75 21.06 -9.83
C GLU A 53 2.32 21.58 -9.58
N ASP A 54 1.29 20.85 -10.01
CA ASP A 54 -0.13 21.16 -9.78
C ASP A 54 -0.61 20.90 -8.35
N GLU A 55 0.13 20.12 -7.57
CA GLU A 55 -0.17 19.79 -6.18
C GLU A 55 0.56 20.72 -5.19
N GLN A 56 1.41 21.63 -5.68
CA GLN A 56 2.15 22.57 -4.83
C GLN A 56 1.22 23.62 -4.20
N PRO A 57 1.45 24.00 -2.93
CA PRO A 57 0.65 25.03 -2.28
C PRO A 57 0.90 26.40 -2.91
N GLN A 58 -0.15 27.21 -3.03
CA GLN A 58 -0.03 28.61 -3.43
C GLN A 58 0.68 29.39 -2.32
N VAL A 59 1.81 30.01 -2.64
CA VAL A 59 2.51 30.91 -1.72
C VAL A 59 1.91 32.31 -1.83
N VAL A 60 1.59 32.91 -0.68
CA VAL A 60 1.06 34.27 -0.56
C VAL A 60 1.92 35.02 0.45
N VAL A 61 2.49 36.15 0.04
CA VAL A 61 3.32 37.04 0.87
C VAL A 61 2.44 38.18 1.38
N LEU A 62 2.25 38.28 2.70
CA LEU A 62 1.40 39.31 3.31
C LEU A 62 2.23 40.37 4.04
N LYS A 63 3.38 39.99 4.60
CA LYS A 63 4.25 40.85 5.41
C LYS A 63 5.69 40.82 4.89
N LYS A 64 6.44 41.89 5.23
CA LYS A 64 7.89 41.93 4.99
C LYS A 64 8.55 40.87 5.89
N GLY A 65 9.06 39.81 5.29
CA GLY A 65 9.69 38.67 5.99
C GLY A 65 9.07 37.30 5.66
N ASP A 66 7.91 37.26 4.99
CA ASP A 66 7.37 36.01 4.47
C ASP A 66 8.19 35.53 3.26
N LEU A 67 8.34 34.21 3.12
CA LEU A 67 9.12 33.62 2.03
C LEU A 67 8.41 33.76 0.69
N SER A 68 9.16 34.14 -0.33
CA SER A 68 8.73 34.13 -1.72
C SER A 68 8.82 32.72 -2.33
N LEU A 69 8.10 32.50 -3.43
CA LEU A 69 8.11 31.22 -4.17
C LEU A 69 9.53 30.74 -4.49
N GLU A 70 10.41 31.65 -4.93
CA GLU A 70 11.78 31.32 -5.32
C GLU A 70 12.63 30.83 -4.13
N GLU A 71 12.43 31.41 -2.95
CA GLU A 71 13.16 31.03 -1.74
C GLU A 71 12.70 29.66 -1.24
N VAL A 72 11.39 29.39 -1.28
CA VAL A 72 10.82 28.08 -0.92
C VAL A 72 11.36 26.97 -1.83
N MET A 73 11.45 27.21 -3.14
CA MET A 73 11.98 26.24 -4.10
C MET A 73 13.46 25.90 -3.84
N LYS A 74 14.28 26.91 -3.53
CA LYS A 74 15.70 26.71 -3.19
C LYS A 74 15.86 25.89 -1.92
N ILE A 75 15.14 26.24 -0.85
CA ILE A 75 15.17 25.52 0.42
C ILE A 75 14.71 24.06 0.23
N LYS A 76 13.66 23.81 -0.55
CA LYS A 76 13.17 22.45 -0.83
C LYS A 76 14.21 21.62 -1.58
N ALA A 77 14.93 22.21 -2.53
CA ALA A 77 16.01 21.55 -3.26
C ALA A 77 17.19 21.19 -2.34
N GLU A 78 17.60 22.09 -1.44
CA GLU A 78 18.66 21.84 -0.45
C GLU A 78 18.28 20.73 0.54
N ILE A 79 17.03 20.73 1.03
CA ILE A 79 16.52 19.66 1.92
C ILE A 79 16.47 18.32 1.19
N LYS A 80 16.05 18.29 -0.08
CA LYS A 80 16.04 17.07 -0.90
C LYS A 80 17.46 16.53 -1.08
N ALA A 81 18.43 17.41 -1.35
CA ALA A 81 19.84 17.02 -1.51
C ALA A 81 20.49 16.54 -0.20
N ALA A 82 20.08 17.07 0.96
CA ALA A 82 20.61 16.64 2.26
C ALA A 82 19.97 15.34 2.79
N ARG A 83 18.78 14.98 2.26
CA ARG A 83 18.04 13.77 2.64
C ARG A 83 18.36 12.57 1.75
N ALA A 84 18.90 12.82 0.56
CA ALA A 84 19.44 11.80 -0.36
C ALA A 84 20.83 11.33 0.11
#